data_AF-A0A8J3R6K3-F1
#
_entry.id   AF-A0A8J3R6K3-F1
#
_cell.length_a   1.000
_cell.length_b   1.000
_cell.length_c   1.000
_cell.angle_alpha   90.00
_cell.angle_beta   90.00
_cell.angle_gamma   90.00
#
_symmetry.space_group_name_H-M   'P 1'
#
loop_
_entity.id
_entity.type
_entity.pdbx_description
1 polymer ?
#
loop_
_entity_poly.entity_id
_entity_poly.type
_entity_poly.pdbx_seq_one_letter_code
_entity_poly.pdbx_strand_id
1 'polypeptide(L)'
;MDRVRIDSSVSATLVSWGNAWLAGHTGLDVVVDRLEGAAGPQVVAAHTAGGVDEGTLRAFLMDRRIEGLSSLRLALPAPGDPLGLTGPPAFNGVAIDAGQAAIAVLPGRCFGLVPGEDRRGSSYSGIRWTVHEASTTPPDLPSLAEAERALTAAMRSATEALLAVTGPAQGFPTAFHGGDDAEGTLAPGYPGQAHRVGALAARLALALRLADERGLTAGQISARGEALRDLDRVVRRARVAAHHALV
;
A
#
# COMPACT_ATOMS: atom_id res chain seq x y z
N MET A 1 5.63 -23.35 -2.53
CA MET A 1 6.11 -22.53 -3.65
C MET A 1 5.36 -21.22 -3.55
N ASP A 2 5.79 -20.40 -2.59
CA ASP A 2 5.11 -19.17 -2.22
C ASP A 2 5.28 -18.15 -3.33
N ARG A 3 4.17 -17.89 -4.02
CA ARG A 3 4.06 -16.73 -4.90
C ARG A 3 4.31 -15.51 -4.02
N VAL A 4 5.38 -14.77 -4.29
CA VAL A 4 5.53 -13.41 -3.74
C VAL A 4 4.24 -12.67 -4.06
N ARG A 5 3.58 -12.18 -3.01
CA ARG A 5 2.34 -11.43 -3.15
C ARG A 5 2.74 -10.04 -3.64
N ILE A 6 2.63 -9.76 -4.94
CA ILE A 6 2.52 -8.35 -5.39
C ILE A 6 1.28 -7.69 -4.75
N ASP A 7 0.32 -8.49 -4.30
CA ASP A 7 -0.78 -8.07 -3.43
C ASP A 7 -0.36 -7.71 -1.99
N SER A 8 0.92 -7.86 -1.63
CA SER A 8 1.44 -7.42 -0.33
C SER A 8 1.53 -5.90 -0.33
N SER A 9 1.19 -5.30 0.80
CA SER A 9 1.28 -3.86 0.96
C SER A 9 2.70 -3.37 1.23
N VAL A 10 3.66 -3.80 0.40
CA VAL A 10 5.09 -3.52 0.59
C VAL A 10 5.39 -2.02 0.57
N SER A 11 4.69 -1.24 -0.28
CA SER A 11 4.80 0.24 -0.27
C SER A 11 4.30 0.85 1.04
N ALA A 12 3.23 0.28 1.61
CA ALA A 12 2.68 0.72 2.88
C ALA A 12 3.67 0.43 4.03
N THR A 13 4.28 -0.76 4.04
CA THR A 13 5.34 -1.13 4.98
C THR A 13 6.55 -0.20 4.86
N LEU A 14 7.03 0.06 3.64
CA LEU A 14 8.17 0.95 3.37
C LEU A 14 7.89 2.37 3.88
N VAL A 15 6.71 2.93 3.57
CA VAL A 15 6.34 4.28 4.01
C VAL A 15 6.21 4.33 5.53
N SER A 16 5.51 3.37 6.13
CA SER A 16 5.29 3.31 7.56
C SER A 16 6.60 3.27 8.35
N TRP A 17 7.42 2.26 8.07
CA TRP A 17 8.67 1.99 8.78
C TRP A 17 9.79 2.96 8.38
N GLY A 18 9.84 3.35 7.10
CA GLY A 18 10.78 4.35 6.62
C GLY A 18 10.55 5.71 7.27
N ASN A 19 9.30 6.17 7.40
CA ASN A 19 9.03 7.42 8.12
C ASN A 19 9.36 7.34 9.61
N ALA A 20 9.09 6.21 10.27
CA ALA A 20 9.52 5.99 11.65
C ALA A 20 11.04 6.04 11.80
N TRP A 21 11.80 5.55 10.83
CA TRP A 21 13.26 5.69 10.79
C TRP A 21 13.70 7.14 10.56
N LEU A 22 13.08 7.84 9.61
CA LEU A 22 13.41 9.25 9.33
C LEU A 22 13.14 10.16 10.53
N ALA A 23 12.13 9.83 11.34
CA ALA A 23 11.77 10.48 12.61
C ALA A 23 12.58 9.99 13.84
N GLY A 24 13.42 8.96 13.68
CA GLY A 24 14.28 8.45 14.75
C GLY A 24 13.61 7.50 15.74
N HIS A 25 12.41 6.99 15.45
CA HIS A 25 11.72 5.99 16.27
C HIS A 25 12.25 4.56 16.08
N THR A 26 12.96 4.29 14.98
CA THR A 26 13.54 2.97 14.70
C THR A 26 14.82 3.08 13.87
N GLY A 27 15.58 1.99 13.78
CA GLY A 27 16.78 1.90 12.95
C GLY A 27 16.48 1.39 11.55
N LEU A 28 17.34 1.72 10.58
CA LEU A 28 17.17 1.28 9.18
C LEU A 28 17.17 -0.25 9.04
N ASP A 29 17.92 -0.97 9.86
CA ASP A 29 17.94 -2.44 9.82
C ASP A 29 16.56 -3.03 10.13
N VAL A 30 15.84 -2.48 11.10
CA VAL A 30 14.48 -2.90 11.42
C VAL A 30 13.53 -2.66 10.23
N VAL A 31 13.71 -1.54 9.50
CA VAL A 31 12.92 -1.25 8.29
C VAL A 31 13.16 -2.32 7.22
N VAL A 32 14.42 -2.68 6.99
CA VAL A 32 14.80 -3.72 6.02
C VAL A 32 14.24 -5.08 6.43
N ASP A 33 14.43 -5.48 7.69
CA ASP A 33 13.92 -6.76 8.21
C ASP A 33 12.41 -6.88 8.06
N ARG A 34 11.68 -5.78 8.31
CA ARG A 34 10.21 -5.73 8.15
C ARG A 34 9.77 -5.87 6.70
N LEU A 35 10.50 -5.28 5.77
CA LEU A 35 10.23 -5.42 4.34
C LEU A 35 10.58 -6.81 3.83
N GLU A 36 11.70 -7.37 4.27
CA GLU A 36 12.13 -8.71 3.90
C GLU A 36 11.20 -9.79 4.46
N GLY A 37 10.73 -9.62 5.70
CA GLY A 37 9.70 -10.49 6.27
C GLY A 37 8.36 -10.39 5.54
N ALA A 38 8.01 -9.22 5.01
CA ALA A 38 6.74 -9.01 4.30
C ALA A 38 6.74 -9.50 2.85
N ALA A 39 7.85 -9.31 2.12
CA ALA A 39 7.88 -9.50 0.66
C ALA A 39 9.19 -10.09 0.11
N GLY A 40 10.09 -10.59 0.97
CA GLY A 40 11.38 -11.16 0.57
C GLY A 40 12.46 -10.10 0.27
N PRO A 41 13.60 -10.48 -0.31
CA PRO A 41 14.72 -9.57 -0.55
C PRO A 41 14.33 -8.35 -1.39
N GLN A 42 14.92 -7.19 -1.06
CA GLN A 42 14.55 -5.89 -1.64
C GLN A 42 15.70 -5.28 -2.47
N VAL A 43 15.50 -5.15 -3.78
CA VAL A 43 16.46 -4.52 -4.71
C VAL A 43 15.87 -3.26 -5.33
N VAL A 44 16.71 -2.28 -5.61
CA VAL A 44 16.32 -1.02 -6.25
C VAL A 44 17.03 -0.90 -7.59
N ALA A 45 16.26 -0.62 -8.64
CA ALA A 45 16.73 -0.35 -9.98
C ALA A 45 16.46 1.12 -10.33
N ALA A 46 17.52 1.91 -10.42
CA ALA A 46 17.47 3.32 -10.78
C ALA A 46 18.04 3.52 -12.20
N HIS A 47 17.33 4.27 -13.03
CA HIS A 47 17.84 4.65 -14.35
C HIS A 47 18.81 5.81 -14.22
N THR A 48 20.04 5.64 -14.70
CA THR A 48 21.08 6.66 -14.75
C THR A 48 21.56 6.87 -16.19
N ALA A 49 22.35 7.93 -16.44
CA ALA A 49 22.92 8.19 -17.75
C ALA A 49 23.82 7.04 -18.27
N GLY A 50 24.37 6.21 -17.37
CA GLY A 50 25.22 5.06 -17.71
C GLY A 50 24.46 3.73 -17.84
N GLY A 51 23.14 3.71 -17.67
CA GLY A 51 22.32 2.50 -17.68
C GLY A 51 21.52 2.33 -16.38
N VAL A 52 21.05 1.10 -16.14
CA VAL A 52 20.34 0.76 -14.90
C VAL A 52 21.38 0.47 -13.82
N ASP A 53 21.39 1.30 -12.79
CA ASP A 53 22.13 1.04 -11.56
C ASP A 53 21.25 0.22 -10.63
N GLU A 54 21.77 -0.91 -10.15
CA GLU A 54 21.06 -1.82 -9.28
C GLU A 54 21.77 -1.98 -7.94
N GLY A 55 21.03 -1.73 -6.87
CA GLY A 55 21.54 -1.78 -5.51
C GLY A 55 20.53 -2.32 -4.52
N THR A 56 20.94 -2.41 -3.26
CA THR A 56 20.03 -2.79 -2.17
C THR A 56 19.13 -1.61 -1.80
N LEU A 57 17.91 -1.89 -1.33
CA LEU A 57 17.03 -0.85 -0.80
C LEU A 57 17.66 -0.10 0.38
N ARG A 58 18.45 -0.79 1.21
CA ARG A 58 19.22 -0.20 2.32
C ARG A 58 20.16 0.90 1.79
N ALA A 59 20.99 0.58 0.80
CA ALA A 59 21.94 1.54 0.22
C ALA A 59 21.21 2.73 -0.38
N PHE A 60 20.16 2.48 -1.16
CA PHE A 60 19.34 3.54 -1.76
C PHE A 60 18.79 4.51 -0.70
N LEU A 61 18.19 3.99 0.39
CA LEU A 61 17.62 4.84 1.44
C LEU A 61 18.70 5.67 2.16
N MET A 62 19.87 5.09 2.43
CA MET A 62 20.99 5.81 3.03
C MET A 62 21.49 6.94 2.14
N ASP A 63 21.68 6.68 0.84
CA ASP A 63 22.11 7.69 -0.11
C ASP A 63 21.10 8.83 -0.20
N ARG A 64 19.79 8.50 -0.29
CA ARG A 64 18.73 9.52 -0.30
C ARG A 64 18.67 10.30 1.02
N ARG A 65 18.99 9.67 2.16
CA ARG A 65 19.06 10.36 3.47
C ARG A 65 20.18 11.39 3.50
N ILE A 66 21.36 11.07 2.93
CA ILE A 66 22.47 12.03 2.77
C ILE A 66 22.04 13.20 1.87
N GLU A 67 21.26 12.92 0.83
CA GLU A 67 20.69 13.94 -0.07
C GLU A 67 19.50 14.73 0.51
N GLY A 68 19.10 14.46 1.76
CA GLY A 68 18.05 15.21 2.45
C GLY A 68 16.63 14.61 2.37
N LEU A 69 16.50 13.30 2.18
CA LEU A 69 15.21 12.60 2.30
C LEU A 69 14.51 12.95 3.63
N SER A 70 13.36 13.61 3.50
CA SER A 70 12.60 14.15 4.64
C SER A 70 11.40 13.28 5.01
N SER A 71 10.72 12.72 4.02
CA SER A 71 9.58 11.82 4.23
C SER A 71 9.33 10.90 3.04
N LEU A 72 8.55 9.85 3.31
CA LEU A 72 7.98 8.95 2.33
C LEU A 72 6.45 9.14 2.33
N ARG A 73 5.85 9.23 1.16
CA ARG A 73 4.39 9.31 0.98
C ARG A 73 3.88 8.03 0.35
N LEU A 74 2.77 7.49 0.88
CA LEU A 74 2.11 6.34 0.28
C LEU A 74 1.14 6.79 -0.82
N ALA A 75 1.15 6.08 -1.95
CA ALA A 75 0.10 6.10 -2.96
C ALA A 75 -0.45 4.68 -3.17
N LEU A 76 -1.78 4.56 -3.22
CA LEU A 76 -2.51 3.32 -3.51
C LEU A 76 -3.50 3.57 -4.65
N PRO A 77 -2.98 3.79 -5.87
CA PRO A 77 -3.82 4.11 -7.02
C PRO A 77 -4.57 2.88 -7.54
N ALA A 78 -5.67 3.14 -8.25
CA ALA A 78 -6.36 2.16 -9.07
C ALA A 78 -6.87 2.82 -10.35
N PRO A 79 -7.26 2.03 -11.38
CA PRO A 79 -7.90 2.57 -12.57
C PRO A 79 -9.10 3.47 -12.21
N GLY A 80 -9.06 4.73 -12.61
CA GLY A 80 -10.10 5.74 -12.31
C GLY A 80 -10.00 6.42 -10.93
N ASP A 81 -9.04 6.03 -10.09
CA ASP A 81 -8.80 6.63 -8.76
C ASP A 81 -7.29 6.72 -8.47
N PRO A 82 -6.58 7.75 -8.98
CA PRO A 82 -5.12 7.90 -8.85
C PRO A 82 -4.71 8.44 -7.46
N LEU A 83 -5.20 7.79 -6.40
CA LEU A 83 -5.04 8.24 -5.02
C LEU A 83 -3.56 8.33 -4.61
N GLY A 84 -3.14 9.53 -4.20
CA GLY A 84 -1.77 9.82 -3.75
C GLY A 84 -0.78 10.15 -4.87
N LEU A 85 -1.23 10.15 -6.13
CA LEU A 85 -0.40 10.49 -7.29
C LEU A 85 -0.67 11.93 -7.77
N THR A 86 0.39 12.66 -8.09
CA THR A 86 0.34 14.04 -8.61
C THR A 86 1.08 14.22 -9.93
N GLY A 87 1.51 13.13 -10.57
CA GLY A 87 2.29 13.14 -11.79
C GLY A 87 3.79 12.87 -11.56
N PRO A 88 4.59 12.85 -12.63
CA PRO A 88 4.23 13.00 -14.04
C PRO A 88 3.43 11.79 -14.61
N PRO A 89 2.78 11.89 -15.79
CA PRO A 89 1.98 10.81 -16.36
C PRO A 89 2.73 9.48 -16.52
N ALA A 90 4.02 9.54 -16.84
CA ALA A 90 4.87 8.35 -16.96
C ALA A 90 4.98 7.58 -15.64
N PHE A 91 5.12 8.27 -14.50
CA PHE A 91 5.09 7.66 -13.18
C PHE A 91 3.68 7.20 -12.79
N ASN A 92 2.66 7.99 -13.10
CA ASN A 92 1.29 7.63 -12.73
C ASN A 92 0.83 6.33 -13.40
N GLY A 93 1.14 6.15 -14.69
CA GLY A 93 0.77 4.93 -15.43
C GLY A 93 1.35 3.68 -14.76
N VAL A 94 2.68 3.66 -14.55
CA VAL A 94 3.34 2.50 -13.92
C VAL A 94 2.89 2.27 -12.48
N ALA A 95 2.60 3.33 -11.72
CA ALA A 95 2.09 3.20 -10.36
C ALA A 95 0.65 2.67 -10.32
N ILE A 96 -0.20 3.07 -11.27
CA ILE A 96 -1.57 2.53 -11.43
C ILE A 96 -1.52 1.05 -11.80
N ASP A 97 -0.64 0.66 -12.73
CA ASP A 97 -0.49 -0.74 -13.16
C ASP A 97 -0.01 -1.63 -12.01
N ALA A 98 0.90 -1.13 -11.16
CA ALA A 98 1.36 -1.83 -9.96
C ALA A 98 0.36 -1.77 -8.79
N GLY A 99 -0.62 -0.85 -8.81
CA GLY A 99 -1.60 -0.63 -7.74
C GLY A 99 -1.04 -0.01 -6.45
N GLN A 100 0.26 0.31 -6.42
CA GLN A 100 0.93 0.90 -5.26
C GLN A 100 2.22 1.62 -5.65
N ALA A 101 2.57 2.66 -4.89
CA ALA A 101 3.88 3.30 -4.97
C ALA A 101 4.23 3.99 -3.65
N ALA A 102 5.53 4.14 -3.39
CA ALA A 102 6.05 5.01 -2.34
C ALA A 102 6.74 6.22 -2.98
N ILE A 103 6.48 7.43 -2.51
CA ILE A 103 7.12 8.64 -3.01
C ILE A 103 8.09 9.19 -1.96
N ALA A 104 9.38 9.13 -2.27
CA ALA A 104 10.45 9.74 -1.48
C ALA A 104 10.51 11.25 -1.75
N VAL A 105 10.40 12.05 -0.69
CA VAL A 105 10.36 13.52 -0.73
C VAL A 105 11.72 14.07 -0.32
N LEU A 106 12.34 14.85 -1.23
CA LEU A 106 13.60 15.54 -1.02
C LEU A 106 13.41 17.04 -1.28
N PRO A 107 14.37 17.91 -0.87
CA PRO A 107 14.31 19.33 -1.20
C PRO A 107 14.28 19.55 -2.72
N GLY A 108 13.18 20.11 -3.23
CA GLY A 108 13.03 20.47 -4.65
C GLY A 108 12.79 19.32 -5.62
N ARG A 109 12.75 18.05 -5.17
CA ARG A 109 12.46 16.89 -6.04
C ARG A 109 11.79 15.74 -5.29
N CYS A 110 11.09 14.88 -6.02
CA CYS A 110 10.52 13.66 -5.47
C CYS A 110 10.85 12.46 -6.36
N PHE A 111 11.00 11.28 -5.76
CA PHE A 111 11.17 10.02 -6.47
C PHE A 111 10.02 9.07 -6.16
N GLY A 112 9.42 8.53 -7.21
CA GLY A 112 8.47 7.43 -7.11
C GLY A 112 9.19 6.09 -7.12
N LEU A 113 8.88 5.24 -6.15
CA LEU A 113 9.33 3.87 -6.03
C LEU A 113 8.14 2.96 -6.30
N VAL A 114 8.20 2.22 -7.41
CA VAL A 114 7.15 1.29 -7.81
C VAL A 114 7.65 -0.14 -7.61
N PRO A 115 6.99 -0.96 -6.77
CA PRO A 115 7.41 -2.34 -6.57
C PRO A 115 6.97 -3.22 -7.73
N GLY A 116 7.86 -4.10 -8.16
CA GLY A 116 7.58 -5.21 -9.06
C GLY A 116 8.21 -6.49 -8.54
N GLU A 117 7.73 -7.64 -9.01
CA GLU A 117 8.37 -8.92 -8.69
C GLU A 117 9.79 -8.99 -9.26
N ASP A 118 10.75 -9.39 -8.42
CA ASP A 118 12.09 -9.76 -8.85
C ASP A 118 12.21 -11.29 -8.83
N ARG A 119 12.27 -11.89 -10.03
CA ARG A 119 12.42 -13.34 -10.22
C ARG A 119 13.81 -13.64 -10.78
N ARG A 120 14.72 -14.06 -9.89
CA ARG A 120 16.10 -14.45 -10.23
C ARG A 120 16.24 -15.96 -10.13
N GLY A 121 15.65 -16.67 -11.09
CA GLY A 121 15.59 -18.14 -11.10
C GLY A 121 14.37 -18.70 -10.36
N SER A 122 14.32 -20.03 -10.18
CA SER A 122 13.14 -20.74 -9.68
C SER A 122 12.91 -20.64 -8.17
N SER A 123 13.96 -20.31 -7.40
CA SER A 123 13.93 -20.32 -5.93
C SER A 123 14.03 -18.93 -5.31
N TYR A 124 14.28 -17.90 -6.13
CA TYR A 124 14.35 -16.52 -5.66
C TYR A 124 13.04 -15.80 -5.98
N SER A 125 12.48 -15.19 -4.96
CA SER A 125 11.32 -14.31 -5.09
C SER A 125 11.52 -13.12 -4.15
N GLY A 126 11.67 -11.94 -4.75
CA GLY A 126 11.87 -10.68 -4.03
C GLY A 126 11.12 -9.54 -4.69
N ILE A 127 11.41 -8.32 -4.28
CA ILE A 127 10.83 -7.09 -4.83
C ILE A 127 11.92 -6.24 -5.47
N ARG A 128 11.68 -5.85 -6.72
CA ARG A 128 12.43 -4.83 -7.44
C ARG A 128 11.67 -3.52 -7.41
N TRP A 129 12.26 -2.51 -6.80
CA TRP A 129 11.75 -1.14 -6.84
C TRP A 129 12.29 -0.43 -8.06
N THR A 130 11.42 -0.01 -8.96
CA THR A 130 11.79 0.84 -10.09
C THR A 130 11.66 2.30 -9.67
N VAL A 131 12.73 3.06 -9.85
CA VAL A 131 12.77 4.49 -9.49
C VAL A 131 12.32 5.35 -10.67
N HIS A 132 11.38 6.26 -10.40
CA HIS A 132 10.86 7.25 -11.34
C HIS A 132 10.93 8.65 -10.75
N GLU A 133 10.96 9.67 -11.60
CA GLU A 133 10.70 11.04 -11.14
C GLU A 133 9.24 11.18 -10.73
N ALA A 134 8.99 11.88 -9.63
CA ALA A 134 7.65 12.17 -9.13
C ALA A 134 7.48 13.69 -8.92
N SER A 135 6.24 14.15 -9.04
CA SER A 135 5.89 15.55 -8.79
C SER A 135 6.12 15.92 -7.32
N THR A 136 6.64 17.13 -7.12
CA THR A 136 6.79 17.74 -5.79
C THR A 136 5.46 18.23 -5.21
N THR A 137 4.42 18.35 -6.04
CA THR A 137 3.09 18.78 -5.60
C THR A 137 2.53 17.79 -4.57
N PRO A 138 2.10 18.27 -3.38
CA PRO A 138 1.38 17.45 -2.41
C PRO A 138 0.06 16.92 -2.98
N PRO A 139 -0.26 15.62 -2.80
CA PRO A 139 -1.56 15.10 -3.17
C PRO A 139 -2.65 15.65 -2.24
N ASP A 140 -3.86 15.84 -2.79
CA ASP A 140 -5.04 16.13 -2.00
C ASP A 140 -5.54 14.84 -1.35
N LEU A 141 -5.38 14.73 -0.04
CA LEU A 141 -5.67 13.53 0.74
C LEU A 141 -6.64 13.88 1.88
N PRO A 142 -7.60 13.00 2.20
CA PRO A 142 -8.49 13.22 3.34
C PRO A 142 -7.68 13.19 4.64
N SER A 143 -8.13 13.98 5.61
CA SER A 143 -7.61 13.87 6.98
C SER A 143 -7.95 12.49 7.57
N LEU A 144 -7.18 12.06 8.58
CA LEU A 144 -7.42 10.80 9.26
C LEU A 144 -8.86 10.69 9.80
N ALA A 145 -9.39 11.79 10.36
CA ALA A 145 -10.73 11.83 10.90
C ALA A 145 -11.83 11.74 9.81
N GLU A 146 -11.62 12.38 8.65
CA GLU A 146 -12.53 12.25 7.51
C GLU A 146 -12.51 10.82 6.96
N ALA A 147 -11.32 10.24 6.85
CA ALA A 147 -11.15 8.88 6.34
C ALA A 147 -11.81 7.84 7.27
N GLU A 148 -11.70 8.00 8.60
CA GLU A 148 -12.37 7.13 9.58
C GLU A 148 -13.91 7.24 9.50
N ARG A 149 -14.44 8.46 9.36
CA ARG A 149 -15.88 8.68 9.18
C ARG A 149 -16.38 8.04 7.88
N ALA A 150 -15.66 8.27 6.78
CA ALA A 150 -15.99 7.67 5.49
C ALA A 150 -15.95 6.14 5.55
N LEU A 151 -14.94 5.55 6.21
CA LEU A 151 -14.82 4.11 6.38
C LEU A 151 -16.00 3.53 7.16
N THR A 152 -16.41 4.18 8.25
CA THR A 152 -17.56 3.75 9.05
C THR A 152 -18.87 3.80 8.24
N ALA A 153 -19.07 4.86 7.46
CA ALA A 153 -20.24 4.98 6.59
C ALA A 153 -20.26 3.94 5.46
N ALA A 154 -19.11 3.73 4.80
CA ALA A 154 -18.98 2.76 3.72
C ALA A 154 -19.18 1.32 4.21
N MET A 155 -18.64 0.95 5.39
CA MET A 155 -18.89 -0.36 5.97
C MET A 155 -20.37 -0.61 6.24
N ARG A 156 -21.08 0.40 6.77
CA ARG A 156 -22.53 0.30 7.02
C ARG A 156 -23.29 0.10 5.70
N SER A 157 -23.05 0.96 4.71
CA SER A 157 -23.69 0.90 3.40
C SER A 157 -23.41 -0.41 2.67
N ALA A 158 -22.15 -0.88 2.68
CA ALA A 158 -21.78 -2.16 2.11
C ALA A 158 -22.46 -3.34 2.83
N THR A 159 -22.55 -3.30 4.16
CA THR A 159 -23.25 -4.33 4.93
C THR A 159 -24.74 -4.38 4.58
N GLU A 160 -25.41 -3.22 4.51
CA GLU A 160 -26.82 -3.13 4.10
C GLU A 160 -27.04 -3.67 2.67
N ALA A 161 -26.18 -3.28 1.73
CA ALA A 161 -26.25 -3.77 0.34
C ALA A 161 -26.00 -5.28 0.25
N LEU A 162 -25.03 -5.81 0.99
CA LEU A 162 -24.70 -7.24 1.00
C LEU A 162 -25.79 -8.09 1.66
N LEU A 163 -26.47 -7.58 2.70
CA LEU A 163 -27.61 -8.27 3.33
C LEU A 163 -28.83 -8.35 2.40
N ALA A 164 -29.00 -7.37 1.50
CA ALA A 164 -30.06 -7.40 0.50
C ALA A 164 -29.82 -8.44 -0.62
N VAL A 165 -28.58 -8.92 -0.78
CA VAL A 165 -28.23 -9.95 -1.78
C VAL A 165 -28.53 -11.35 -1.21
N THR A 166 -29.62 -11.97 -1.65
CA THR A 166 -30.00 -13.33 -1.25
C THR A 166 -29.13 -14.38 -1.94
N GLY A 167 -28.16 -14.98 -1.25
CA GLY A 167 -27.32 -16.05 -1.79
C GLY A 167 -26.89 -17.05 -0.71
N PRO A 168 -26.31 -18.21 -1.09
CA PRO A 168 -25.75 -19.13 -0.11
C PRO A 168 -24.74 -18.40 0.77
N ALA A 169 -24.83 -18.59 2.09
CA ALA A 169 -23.88 -18.02 3.03
C ALA A 169 -22.48 -18.48 2.64
N GLN A 170 -21.67 -17.55 2.11
CA GLN A 170 -20.28 -17.83 1.85
C GLN A 170 -19.58 -17.87 3.21
N GLY A 171 -18.94 -19.01 3.53
CA GLY A 171 -18.19 -19.16 4.77
C GLY A 171 -17.14 -18.07 4.90
N PHE A 172 -16.96 -17.53 6.10
CA PHE A 172 -15.82 -16.65 6.38
C PHE A 172 -14.53 -17.42 6.07
N PRO A 173 -13.62 -16.87 5.24
CA PRO A 173 -12.35 -17.51 4.97
C PRO A 173 -11.61 -17.76 6.30
N THR A 174 -11.31 -19.01 6.62
CA THR A 174 -10.51 -19.40 7.80
C THR A 174 -9.09 -18.80 7.78
N ALA A 175 -8.67 -18.25 6.63
CA ALA A 175 -7.45 -17.47 6.45
C ALA A 175 -7.39 -16.18 7.31
N PHE A 176 -8.51 -15.73 7.90
CA PHE A 176 -8.55 -14.56 8.77
C PHE A 176 -7.78 -14.72 10.10
N HIS A 177 -7.44 -15.96 10.51
CA HIS A 177 -6.82 -16.24 11.81
C HIS A 177 -5.30 -16.49 11.75
N GLY A 178 -4.68 -16.42 10.56
CA GLY A 178 -3.26 -16.76 10.38
C GLY A 178 -2.44 -15.74 9.59
N GLY A 179 -3.00 -14.57 9.26
CA GLY A 179 -2.25 -13.48 8.65
C GLY A 179 -1.41 -12.81 9.74
N ASP A 180 -0.09 -12.95 9.62
CA ASP A 180 0.90 -12.32 10.48
C ASP A 180 0.51 -10.86 10.79
N ASP A 181 0.46 -10.49 12.07
CA ASP A 181 0.08 -9.15 12.58
C ASP A 181 0.92 -7.99 11.97
N ALA A 182 1.93 -8.33 11.17
CA ALA A 182 2.82 -7.42 10.46
C ALA A 182 2.15 -6.62 9.32
N GLU A 183 1.18 -7.17 8.58
CA GLU A 183 0.66 -6.52 7.35
C GLU A 183 -0.27 -5.32 7.64
N GLY A 184 -0.73 -5.16 8.89
CA GLY A 184 -1.62 -4.09 9.33
C GLY A 184 -1.06 -3.15 10.39
N THR A 185 0.14 -3.41 10.91
CA THR A 185 0.70 -2.66 12.02
C THR A 185 1.59 -1.53 11.51
N LEU A 186 1.13 -0.29 11.70
CA LEU A 186 1.97 0.89 11.52
C LEU A 186 3.18 0.83 12.46
N ALA A 187 4.28 1.44 12.03
CA ALA A 187 5.51 1.52 12.82
C ALA A 187 5.29 2.40 14.07
N PRO A 188 6.24 2.41 15.03
CA PRO A 188 6.18 3.34 16.15
C PRO A 188 6.21 4.81 15.70
N GLY A 189 5.54 5.69 16.46
CA GLY A 189 5.45 7.13 16.19
C GLY A 189 4.10 7.61 15.68
N TYR A 190 3.28 6.71 15.13
CA TYR A 190 1.94 7.07 14.65
C TYR A 190 0.95 7.23 15.81
N PRO A 191 -0.04 8.14 15.71
CA PRO A 191 -1.06 8.30 16.73
C PRO A 191 -1.93 7.04 16.85
N GLY A 192 -2.45 6.75 18.04
CA GLY A 192 -3.28 5.55 18.29
C GLY A 192 -4.51 5.45 17.38
N GLN A 193 -5.05 6.59 16.94
CA GLN A 193 -6.13 6.63 15.94
C GLN A 193 -5.66 6.05 14.59
N ALA A 194 -4.46 6.38 14.13
CA ALA A 194 -3.91 5.87 12.87
C ALA A 194 -3.67 4.35 12.94
N HIS A 195 -3.17 3.84 14.07
CA HIS A 195 -3.04 2.40 14.28
C HIS A 195 -4.40 1.69 14.17
N ARG A 196 -5.44 2.20 14.83
CA ARG A 196 -6.78 1.61 14.78
C ARG A 196 -7.36 1.62 13.37
N VAL A 197 -7.33 2.77 12.69
CA VAL A 197 -7.88 2.94 11.34
C VAL A 197 -7.09 2.12 10.32
N GLY A 198 -5.76 2.16 10.39
CA GLY A 198 -4.87 1.40 9.51
C GLY A 198 -5.07 -0.10 9.64
N ALA A 199 -5.16 -0.63 10.87
CA ALA A 199 -5.38 -2.05 11.10
C ALA A 199 -6.77 -2.51 10.61
N LEU A 200 -7.83 -1.72 10.83
CA LEU A 200 -9.16 -2.01 10.30
C LEU A 200 -9.15 -2.03 8.76
N ALA A 201 -8.55 -1.01 8.14
CA ALA A 201 -8.49 -0.90 6.69
C ALA A 201 -7.64 -2.02 6.06
N ALA A 202 -6.54 -2.45 6.70
CA ALA A 202 -5.75 -3.60 6.25
C ALA A 202 -6.56 -4.91 6.29
N ARG A 203 -7.31 -5.15 7.39
CA ARG A 203 -8.21 -6.32 7.49
C ARG A 203 -9.31 -6.31 6.44
N LEU A 204 -9.93 -5.15 6.18
CA LEU A 204 -10.95 -5.02 5.13
C LEU A 204 -10.36 -5.22 3.73
N ALA A 205 -9.15 -4.70 3.46
CA ALA A 205 -8.47 -4.95 2.19
C ALA A 205 -8.19 -6.44 1.97
N LEU A 206 -7.81 -7.18 3.02
CA LEU A 206 -7.69 -8.63 2.95
C LEU A 206 -9.05 -9.30 2.70
N ALA A 207 -10.10 -8.89 3.41
CA ALA A 207 -11.45 -9.42 3.20
C ALA A 207 -11.95 -9.23 1.76
N LEU A 208 -11.73 -8.04 1.20
CA LEU A 208 -12.09 -7.69 -0.18
C LEU A 208 -11.36 -8.58 -1.19
N ARG A 209 -10.08 -8.87 -0.99
CA ARG A 209 -9.31 -9.79 -1.85
C ARG A 209 -9.82 -11.24 -1.81
N LEU A 210 -10.35 -11.66 -0.66
CA LEU A 210 -10.83 -13.03 -0.46
C LEU A 210 -12.30 -13.21 -0.81
N ALA A 211 -13.01 -12.13 -1.18
CA ALA A 211 -14.42 -12.19 -1.50
C ALA A 211 -14.65 -13.01 -2.78
N ASP A 212 -15.37 -14.13 -2.66
CA ASP A 212 -15.71 -15.01 -3.79
C ASP A 212 -17.10 -14.63 -4.38
N GLU A 213 -17.35 -14.99 -5.63
CA GLU A 213 -18.60 -14.68 -6.36
C GLU A 213 -19.45 -15.93 -6.63
N ARG A 214 -19.03 -17.11 -6.15
CA ARG A 214 -19.73 -18.38 -6.40
C ARG A 214 -21.19 -18.36 -5.94
N GLY A 215 -22.07 -18.85 -6.81
CA GLY A 215 -23.48 -19.11 -6.52
C GLY A 215 -24.41 -17.89 -6.60
N LEU A 216 -23.97 -16.80 -7.22
CA LEU A 216 -24.76 -15.58 -7.40
C LEU A 216 -25.35 -15.46 -8.82
N THR A 217 -26.54 -14.86 -8.92
CA THR A 217 -27.11 -14.46 -10.22
C THR A 217 -26.39 -13.24 -10.79
N ALA A 218 -26.51 -12.97 -12.09
CA ALA A 218 -25.85 -11.83 -12.74
C ALA A 218 -26.18 -10.48 -12.08
N GLY A 219 -27.45 -10.24 -11.70
CA GLY A 219 -27.85 -9.00 -11.01
C GLY A 219 -27.25 -8.88 -9.60
N GLN A 220 -27.11 -10.00 -8.89
CA GLN A 220 -26.49 -10.05 -7.57
C GLN A 220 -24.98 -9.84 -7.63
N ILE A 221 -24.31 -10.35 -8.68
CA ILE A 221 -22.90 -10.07 -8.96
C ILE A 221 -22.70 -8.57 -9.19
N SER A 222 -23.56 -7.93 -9.99
CA SER A 222 -23.45 -6.48 -10.25
C SER A 222 -23.62 -5.64 -8.98
N ALA A 223 -24.67 -5.88 -8.20
CA ALA A 223 -24.95 -5.12 -6.97
C ALA A 223 -23.87 -5.34 -5.90
N ARG A 224 -23.43 -6.59 -5.69
CA ARG A 224 -22.31 -6.91 -4.79
C ARG A 224 -21.03 -6.24 -5.26
N GLY A 225 -20.74 -6.32 -6.56
CA GLY A 225 -19.54 -5.72 -7.15
C GLY A 225 -19.48 -4.21 -6.95
N GLU A 226 -20.61 -3.51 -7.03
CA GLU A 226 -20.68 -2.06 -6.77
C GLU A 226 -20.39 -1.73 -5.30
N ALA A 227 -21.08 -2.40 -4.36
CA ALA A 227 -20.84 -2.21 -2.93
C ALA A 227 -19.39 -2.51 -2.53
N LEU A 228 -18.78 -3.56 -3.08
CA LEU A 228 -17.38 -3.90 -2.80
C LEU A 228 -16.39 -2.91 -3.42
N ARG A 229 -16.66 -2.39 -4.64
CA ARG A 229 -15.85 -1.35 -5.28
C ARG A 229 -15.86 -0.05 -4.47
N ASP A 230 -17.02 0.37 -3.97
CA ASP A 230 -17.14 1.56 -3.13
C ASP A 230 -16.42 1.38 -1.79
N LEU A 231 -16.55 0.21 -1.17
CA LEU A 231 -15.83 -0.11 0.06
C LEU A 231 -14.31 -0.10 -0.17
N ASP A 232 -13.81 -0.72 -1.25
CA ASP A 232 -12.39 -0.71 -1.61
C ASP A 232 -11.85 0.70 -1.80
N ARG A 233 -12.60 1.56 -2.50
CA ARG A 233 -12.30 2.98 -2.72
C ARG A 233 -12.03 3.74 -1.41
N VAL A 234 -12.83 3.44 -0.38
CA VAL A 234 -12.75 4.08 0.94
C VAL A 234 -11.66 3.43 1.81
N VAL A 235 -11.50 2.11 1.73
CA VAL A 235 -10.42 1.37 2.40
C VAL A 235 -9.04 1.89 1.97
N ARG A 236 -8.80 2.07 0.66
CA ARG A 236 -7.53 2.63 0.17
C ARG A 236 -7.27 4.04 0.73
N ARG A 237 -8.29 4.90 0.77
CA ARG A 237 -8.20 6.25 1.37
C ARG A 237 -7.87 6.21 2.86
N ALA A 238 -8.52 5.35 3.62
CA ALA A 238 -8.24 5.16 5.04
C ALA A 238 -6.81 4.68 5.28
N ARG A 239 -6.29 3.77 4.45
CA ARG A 239 -4.89 3.33 4.51
C ARG A 239 -3.94 4.49 4.22
N VAL A 240 -4.13 5.20 3.11
CA VAL A 240 -3.25 6.34 2.77
C VAL A 240 -3.28 7.40 3.87
N ALA A 241 -4.46 7.79 4.37
CA ALA A 241 -4.58 8.77 5.45
C ALA A 241 -3.86 8.32 6.74
N ALA A 242 -3.98 7.04 7.11
CA ALA A 242 -3.29 6.50 8.29
C ALA A 242 -1.75 6.54 8.16
N HIS A 243 -1.21 6.28 6.95
CA HIS A 243 0.24 6.30 6.69
C HIS A 243 0.82 7.72 6.55
N HIS A 244 -0.04 8.73 6.37
CA HIS A 244 0.36 10.15 6.35
C HIS A 244 0.16 10.85 7.69
N ALA A 245 -0.29 10.13 8.73
CA ALA A 245 -0.62 10.70 10.04
C ALA A 245 0.55 10.69 11.05
N LEU A 246 1.78 10.42 10.61
CA LEU A 246 2.94 10.44 11.50
C LEU A 246 3.13 11.86 12.08
N VAL A 247 3.42 11.93 13.38
CA VAL A 247 3.63 13.18 14.14
C VAL A 247 5.12 13.36 14.43
#